data_AF-A0A0L7SVP2-F1
#
_entry.id   AF-A0A0L7SVP2-F1
#
_cell.length_a   1.000
_cell.length_b   1.000
_cell.length_c   1.000
_cell.angle_alpha   90.00
_cell.angle_beta   90.00
_cell.angle_gamma   90.00
#
_symmetry.space_group_name_H-M   'P 1'
#
loop_
_entity.id
_entity.type
_entity.pdbx_description
1 polymer ?
#
loop_
_entity_poly.entity_id
_entity_poly.type
_entity_poly.pdbx_seq_one_letter_code
_entity_poly.pdbx_strand_id
1 'polypeptide(L)'
;MKNLPLILCCFLLTGCPIHPLPIRAAIVSLKEDGQPCFKVTRESVTVNNQSRILSIVVNKESEDGYMREIWSSDDLDFPIKIVVPGQCIPVDYRFEPYQKYSVTIYTIVPPNQVETKRFWRARFELQNLKA
;
A
#
# COMPACT_ATOMS: atom_id res chain seq x y z
N MET A 1 19.46 -33.59 -52.93
CA MET A 1 19.96 -32.19 -52.83
C MET A 1 18.76 -31.27 -52.57
N LYS A 2 18.97 -30.27 -51.70
CA LYS A 2 18.03 -29.22 -51.25
C LYS A 2 17.00 -29.64 -50.20
N ASN A 3 16.71 -28.89 -49.14
CA ASN A 3 17.40 -27.96 -48.24
C ASN A 3 16.33 -27.65 -47.17
N LEU A 4 16.73 -27.56 -45.90
CA LEU A 4 15.93 -27.10 -44.76
C LEU A 4 15.17 -25.78 -45.07
N PRO A 5 14.03 -25.45 -44.42
CA PRO A 5 14.13 -24.95 -43.05
C PRO A 5 13.02 -25.43 -42.09
N LEU A 6 13.49 -26.08 -41.03
CA LEU A 6 13.05 -25.92 -39.65
C LEU A 6 12.98 -24.41 -39.36
N ILE A 7 11.88 -23.91 -38.79
CA ILE A 7 11.70 -22.64 -38.01
C ILE A 7 10.24 -22.20 -38.22
N LEU A 8 9.35 -22.62 -37.32
CA LEU A 8 8.12 -21.87 -37.02
C LEU A 8 7.56 -22.29 -35.66
N CYS A 9 8.35 -22.16 -34.60
CA CYS A 9 7.87 -22.40 -33.22
C CYS A 9 8.34 -21.31 -32.26
N CYS A 10 8.52 -20.09 -32.77
CA CYS A 10 8.78 -18.91 -31.96
C CYS A 10 7.67 -17.90 -32.24
N PHE A 11 7.26 -17.15 -31.21
CA PHE A 11 6.31 -16.01 -31.25
C PHE A 11 4.84 -16.27 -30.91
N LEU A 12 4.53 -17.17 -29.97
CA LEU A 12 3.28 -17.06 -29.18
C LEU A 12 3.55 -17.08 -27.67
N LEU A 13 4.67 -16.49 -27.24
CA LEU A 13 4.76 -15.93 -25.90
C LEU A 13 4.25 -14.49 -26.00
N THR A 14 2.93 -14.32 -26.17
CA THR A 14 2.29 -13.05 -25.82
C THR A 14 2.48 -12.91 -24.31
N GLY A 15 3.57 -12.25 -23.91
CA GLY A 15 3.82 -11.92 -22.53
C GLY A 15 2.57 -11.21 -22.02
N CYS A 16 1.88 -11.83 -21.06
CA CYS A 16 0.81 -11.15 -20.35
C CYS A 16 1.49 -9.90 -19.76
N PRO A 17 1.10 -8.67 -20.15
CA PRO A 17 1.68 -7.50 -19.53
C PRO A 17 1.36 -7.64 -18.04
N ILE A 18 2.40 -7.84 -17.23
CA ILE A 18 2.27 -7.82 -15.78
C ILE A 18 1.89 -6.39 -15.47
N HIS A 19 0.58 -6.14 -15.36
CA HIS A 19 0.08 -4.85 -14.92
C HIS A 19 0.76 -4.56 -13.58
N PRO A 20 1.40 -3.39 -13.43
CA PRO A 20 2.11 -3.08 -12.19
C PRO A 20 1.11 -3.21 -11.06
N LEU A 21 1.42 -4.10 -10.10
CA LEU A 21 0.54 -4.34 -8.97
C LEU A 21 0.23 -2.98 -8.32
N PRO A 22 -1.03 -2.73 -7.95
CA PRO A 22 -1.43 -1.46 -7.33
C PRO A 22 -0.87 -1.27 -5.90
N ILE A 23 0.02 -2.17 -5.45
CA ILE A 23 0.76 -2.04 -4.19
C ILE A 23 1.83 -0.95 -4.37
N ARG A 24 1.86 -0.04 -3.43
CA ARG A 24 2.92 0.96 -3.29
C ARG A 24 3.46 0.90 -1.86
N ALA A 25 4.73 1.22 -1.67
CA ALA A 25 5.29 1.30 -0.32
C ALA A 25 4.80 2.59 0.36
N ALA A 26 4.31 2.48 1.59
CA ALA A 26 4.17 3.64 2.46
C ALA A 26 5.50 3.91 3.16
N ILE A 27 5.85 5.19 3.30
CA ILE A 27 6.98 5.61 4.12
C ILE A 27 6.52 5.57 5.57
N VAL A 28 7.31 4.97 6.46
CA VAL A 28 7.05 4.94 7.90
C VAL A 28 8.18 5.65 8.62
N SER A 29 7.82 6.55 9.51
CA SER A 29 8.74 7.30 10.40
C SER A 29 8.14 7.34 11.81
N LEU A 30 8.94 7.70 12.80
CA LEU A 30 8.50 7.86 14.18
C LEU A 30 8.10 9.32 14.42
N LYS A 31 6.92 9.54 15.01
CA LYS A 31 6.51 10.86 15.51
C LYS A 31 7.18 11.15 16.86
N GLU A 32 7.10 12.41 17.29
CA GLU A 32 7.56 12.85 18.61
C GLU A 32 6.87 12.11 19.77
N ASP A 33 5.60 11.70 19.58
CA ASP A 33 4.82 10.91 20.56
C ASP A 33 5.18 9.41 20.60
N GLY A 34 6.22 9.00 19.85
CA GLY A 34 6.67 7.63 19.75
C GLY A 34 5.72 6.70 18.98
N GLN A 35 4.82 7.23 18.15
CA GLN A 35 3.96 6.44 17.26
C GLN A 35 4.36 6.56 15.79
N PRO A 36 4.06 5.56 14.96
CA PRO A 36 4.38 5.64 13.55
C PRO A 36 3.58 6.74 12.85
N CYS A 37 4.25 7.43 11.94
CA CYS A 37 3.66 8.28 10.93
C CYS A 37 3.82 7.61 9.57
N PHE A 38 2.67 7.33 8.93
CA PHE A 38 2.61 6.79 7.59
C PHE A 38 2.46 7.93 6.58
N LYS A 39 3.36 8.01 5.60
CA LYS A 39 3.35 9.02 4.54
C LYS A 39 3.38 8.33 3.18
N VAL A 40 2.94 9.05 2.16
CA VAL A 40 3.06 8.62 0.76
C VAL A 40 3.90 9.62 -0.03
N THR A 41 4.59 9.14 -1.06
CA THR A 41 5.32 10.01 -1.99
C THR A 41 4.36 10.73 -2.93
N ARG A 42 4.79 11.88 -3.45
CA ARG A 42 4.01 12.65 -4.43
C ARG A 42 3.73 11.85 -5.72
N GLU A 43 4.66 11.01 -6.13
CA GLU A 43 4.51 10.13 -7.30
C GLU A 43 3.45 9.04 -7.09
N SER A 44 3.08 8.77 -5.84
CA SER A 44 2.09 7.76 -5.48
C SER A 44 0.66 8.27 -5.50
N VAL A 45 0.45 9.59 -5.60
CA VAL A 45 -0.87 10.23 -5.68
C VAL A 45 -1.19 10.69 -7.11
N THR A 46 -2.41 11.20 -7.32
CA THR A 46 -2.97 11.58 -8.63
C THR A 46 -2.43 12.92 -9.12
N VAL A 47 -2.78 13.31 -10.36
CA VAL A 47 -2.42 14.60 -10.96
C VAL A 47 -2.84 15.80 -10.09
N ASN A 48 -3.90 15.66 -9.29
CA ASN A 48 -4.38 16.69 -8.35
C ASN A 48 -3.80 16.54 -6.93
N ASN A 49 -2.84 15.63 -6.73
CA ASN A 49 -2.22 15.26 -5.45
C ASN A 49 -3.19 14.82 -4.35
N GLN A 50 -4.40 14.38 -4.71
CA GLN A 50 -5.43 13.98 -3.76
C GLN A 50 -5.85 12.54 -4.01
N SER A 51 -5.99 11.77 -2.93
CA SER A 51 -6.54 10.42 -2.92
C SER A 51 -7.40 10.28 -1.68
N ARG A 52 -8.60 9.73 -1.81
CA ARG A 52 -9.50 9.52 -0.66
C ARG A 52 -9.12 8.21 0.04
N ILE A 53 -9.03 8.24 1.37
CA ILE A 53 -8.93 7.02 2.19
C ILE A 53 -10.28 6.32 2.17
N LEU A 54 -10.26 5.03 1.83
CA LEU A 54 -11.41 4.14 1.94
C LEU A 54 -11.36 3.33 3.23
N SER A 55 -10.20 2.75 3.53
CA SER A 55 -10.01 1.99 4.74
C SER A 55 -8.54 1.88 5.09
N ILE A 56 -8.28 1.60 6.36
CA ILE A 56 -6.95 1.31 6.89
C ILE A 56 -7.04 0.00 7.64
N VAL A 57 -6.14 -0.93 7.34
CA VAL A 57 -6.09 -2.24 7.98
C VAL A 57 -4.74 -2.40 8.66
N VAL A 58 -4.76 -2.67 9.96
CA VAL A 58 -3.59 -2.98 10.78
C VAL A 58 -3.57 -4.49 11.01
N ASN A 59 -2.46 -5.10 10.61
CA ASN A 59 -2.17 -6.50 10.87
C ASN A 59 -1.01 -6.61 11.83
N LYS A 60 -1.03 -7.63 12.69
CA LYS A 60 0.07 -8.00 13.57
C LYS A 60 0.53 -9.42 13.22
N GLU A 61 1.84 -9.65 13.28
CA GLU A 61 2.39 -11.00 13.20
C GLU A 61 1.95 -11.80 14.43
N SER A 62 1.49 -13.01 14.19
CA SER A 62 1.06 -13.93 15.24
C SER A 62 2.10 -15.04 15.43
N GLU A 63 1.92 -15.87 16.45
CA GLU A 63 2.94 -16.85 16.88
C GLU A 63 3.34 -17.85 15.79
N ASP A 64 2.44 -18.14 14.84
CA ASP A 64 2.70 -19.01 13.69
C ASP A 64 3.37 -18.27 12.51
N GLY A 65 3.75 -17.00 12.69
CA GLY A 65 4.43 -16.17 11.70
C GLY A 65 3.49 -15.53 10.67
N TYR A 66 2.17 -15.71 10.78
CA TYR A 66 1.22 -15.11 9.84
C TYR A 66 0.79 -13.71 10.30
N MET A 67 0.57 -12.81 9.33
CA MET A 67 -0.04 -11.50 9.57
C MET A 67 -1.56 -11.68 9.71
N ARG A 68 -2.12 -11.26 10.84
CA ARG A 68 -3.56 -11.29 11.10
C ARG A 68 -4.07 -9.89 11.36
N GLU A 69 -5.24 -9.57 10.82
CA GLU A 69 -5.92 -8.31 11.09
C GLU A 69 -6.26 -8.24 12.58
N ILE A 70 -5.93 -7.11 13.19
CA ILE A 70 -6.22 -6.83 14.60
C ILE A 70 -7.00 -5.52 14.78
N TRP A 71 -7.06 -4.70 13.73
CA TRP A 71 -7.81 -3.47 13.69
C TRP A 71 -8.02 -3.03 12.25
N SER A 72 -9.17 -2.45 11.98
CA SER A 72 -9.47 -1.79 10.73
C SER A 72 -10.33 -0.56 10.98
N SER A 73 -10.22 0.40 10.06
CA SER A 73 -11.12 1.54 9.95
C SER A 73 -11.70 1.52 8.56
N ASP A 74 -13.03 1.54 8.48
CA ASP A 74 -13.77 1.73 7.24
C ASP A 74 -14.19 3.21 7.16
N ASP A 75 -13.46 4.01 6.38
CA ASP A 75 -13.72 5.45 6.20
C ASP A 75 -14.63 5.70 4.98
N LEU A 76 -15.79 5.02 4.98
CA LEU A 76 -16.86 5.30 4.01
C LEU A 76 -17.63 6.59 4.34
N ASP A 77 -17.55 7.07 5.58
CA ASP A 77 -18.36 8.15 6.13
C ASP A 77 -17.68 9.53 6.15
N PHE A 78 -18.47 10.57 6.41
CA PHE A 78 -18.06 11.97 6.46
C PHE A 78 -17.47 12.33 7.85
N PRO A 79 -16.38 13.13 7.94
CA PRO A 79 -15.70 13.81 6.86
C PRO A 79 -14.76 12.90 6.05
N ILE A 80 -14.76 13.11 4.73
CA ILE A 80 -13.89 12.40 3.80
C ILE A 80 -12.42 12.71 4.13
N LYS A 81 -11.64 11.69 4.48
CA LYS A 81 -10.20 11.84 4.71
C LYS A 81 -9.43 11.80 3.38
N ILE A 82 -8.65 12.84 3.12
CA ILE A 82 -7.81 12.97 1.92
C ILE A 82 -6.36 12.73 2.31
N VAL A 83 -5.66 11.93 1.51
CA VAL A 83 -4.22 11.75 1.61
C VAL A 83 -3.52 12.91 0.91
N VAL A 84 -2.72 13.62 1.70
CA VAL A 84 -1.82 14.67 1.23
C VAL A 84 -0.38 14.14 1.27
N PRO A 85 0.37 14.18 0.16
CA PRO A 85 1.75 13.71 0.14
C PRO A 85 2.62 14.35 1.23
N GLY A 86 3.46 13.53 1.86
CA GLY A 86 4.35 13.98 2.94
C GLY A 86 3.68 14.25 4.29
N GLN A 87 2.34 14.30 4.37
CA GLN A 87 1.61 14.41 5.64
C GLN A 87 1.36 13.04 6.25
N CYS A 88 1.29 13.00 7.59
CA CYS A 88 0.96 11.78 8.32
C CYS A 88 -0.50 11.42 8.10
N ILE A 89 -0.73 10.19 7.65
CA ILE A 89 -2.07 9.61 7.55
C ILE A 89 -2.53 9.23 8.97
N PRO A 90 -3.73 9.64 9.40
CA PRO A 90 -4.25 9.29 10.72
C PRO A 90 -4.56 7.79 10.77
N VAL A 91 -3.89 7.09 11.70
CA VAL A 91 -4.16 5.69 12.01
C VAL A 91 -4.46 5.64 13.50
N ASP A 92 -5.73 5.49 13.85
CA ASP A 92 -6.24 5.54 15.23
C ASP A 92 -6.03 4.21 15.97
N TYR A 93 -4.84 3.64 15.80
CA TYR A 93 -4.39 2.43 16.47
C TYR A 93 -3.09 2.73 17.23
N ARG A 94 -3.03 2.33 18.51
CA ARG A 94 -1.85 2.49 19.34
C ARG A 94 -0.92 1.28 19.15
N PHE A 95 0.25 1.52 18.57
CA PHE A 95 1.25 0.49 18.30
C PHE A 95 2.13 0.24 19.52
N GLU A 96 2.46 -1.03 19.74
CA GLU A 96 3.33 -1.51 20.81
C GLU A 96 4.75 -1.80 20.28
N PRO A 97 5.79 -1.62 21.10
CA PRO A 97 7.16 -1.97 20.72
C PRO A 97 7.35 -3.49 20.63
N TYR A 98 8.37 -3.92 19.88
CA TYR A 98 8.79 -5.32 19.73
C TYR A 98 7.73 -6.24 19.09
N GLN A 99 6.76 -5.66 18.41
CA GLN A 99 5.76 -6.36 17.61
C GLN A 99 5.97 -6.04 16.13
N LYS A 100 5.80 -7.05 15.27
CA LYS A 100 5.79 -6.85 13.82
C LYS A 100 4.40 -6.50 13.33
N TYR A 101 4.29 -5.38 12.63
CA TYR A 101 3.03 -4.91 12.06
C TYR A 101 3.11 -4.81 10.54
N SER A 102 1.94 -4.93 9.91
CA SER A 102 1.71 -4.50 8.54
C SER A 102 0.49 -3.59 8.50
N VAL A 103 0.67 -2.35 8.04
CA VAL A 103 -0.44 -1.41 7.80
C VAL A 103 -0.69 -1.31 6.32
N THR A 104 -1.94 -1.51 5.90
CA THR A 104 -2.38 -1.32 4.52
C THR A 104 -3.42 -0.20 4.47
N ILE A 105 -3.18 0.82 3.65
CA ILE A 105 -4.04 1.99 3.47
C ILE A 105 -4.65 1.88 2.07
N TYR A 106 -5.97 1.71 2.01
CA TYR A 106 -6.72 1.60 0.76
C TYR A 106 -7.25 2.97 0.36
N THR A 107 -7.06 3.33 -0.92
CA THR A 107 -7.50 4.61 -1.46
C THR A 107 -8.11 4.51 -2.84
N ILE A 108 -8.83 5.56 -3.22
CA ILE A 108 -9.32 5.78 -4.59
C ILE A 108 -8.77 7.08 -5.17
N VAL A 109 -8.63 7.06 -6.49
CA VAL A 109 -8.02 8.08 -7.33
C VAL A 109 -9.05 8.54 -8.39
N PRO A 110 -9.19 9.84 -8.65
CA PRO A 110 -10.34 10.68 -8.22
C PRO A 110 -11.52 10.04 -7.46
N PRO A 111 -12.28 10.83 -6.67
CA PRO A 111 -13.32 10.35 -5.74
C PRO A 111 -14.49 9.59 -6.39
N ASN A 112 -14.63 9.67 -7.72
CA ASN A 112 -15.78 9.15 -8.45
C ASN A 112 -15.46 7.89 -9.29
N GLN A 113 -14.22 7.37 -9.24
CA GLN A 113 -13.80 6.22 -10.04
C GLN A 113 -13.30 5.09 -9.12
N VAL A 114 -14.20 4.17 -8.75
CA VAL A 114 -13.89 3.03 -7.86
C VAL A 114 -12.86 2.07 -8.47
N GLU A 115 -12.71 2.06 -9.79
CA GLU A 115 -11.77 1.18 -10.52
C GLU A 115 -10.29 1.55 -10.30
N THR A 116 -10.00 2.68 -9.66
CA THR A 116 -8.64 3.17 -9.44
C THR A 116 -8.09 2.84 -8.05
N LYS A 117 -8.67 1.84 -7.37
CA LYS A 117 -8.23 1.44 -6.03
C LYS A 117 -6.72 1.23 -5.98
N ARG A 118 -6.05 1.98 -5.10
CA ARG A 118 -4.63 1.82 -4.77
C ARG A 118 -4.50 1.38 -3.33
N PHE A 119 -3.43 0.67 -3.02
CA PHE A 119 -3.12 0.38 -1.64
C PHE A 119 -1.64 0.60 -1.33
N TRP A 120 -1.41 1.32 -0.23
CA TRP A 120 -0.08 1.55 0.30
C TRP A 120 0.14 0.63 1.47
N ARG A 121 1.26 -0.09 1.46
CA ARG A 121 1.61 -1.02 2.53
C ARG A 121 2.91 -0.62 3.18
N ALA A 122 2.92 -0.70 4.50
CA ALA A 122 4.08 -0.56 5.35
C ALA A 122 4.22 -1.81 6.21
N ARG A 123 5.43 -2.35 6.35
CA ARG A 123 5.77 -3.37 7.34
C ARG A 123 6.87 -2.83 8.24
N PHE A 124 6.71 -2.96 9.55
CA PHE A 124 7.64 -2.37 10.50
C PHE A 124 7.55 -3.01 11.88
N GLU A 125 8.55 -2.71 12.70
CA GLU A 125 8.53 -2.84 14.15
C GLU A 125 8.82 -1.45 14.72
N LEU A 126 8.10 -1.04 15.77
CA LEU A 126 8.13 0.34 16.25
C LEU A 126 9.54 0.81 16.64
N GLN A 127 10.31 -0.04 17.33
CA GLN A 127 11.66 0.26 17.80
C GLN A 127 12.69 0.42 16.67
N ASN A 128 12.37 -0.06 15.46
CA ASN A 128 13.25 0.05 14.30
C ASN A 128 12.96 1.34 13.49
N LEU A 129 11.94 2.11 13.85
CA LEU A 129 11.60 3.35 13.18
C LEU A 129 12.52 4.49 13.62
N LYS A 130 12.87 5.35 12.66
CA LYS A 130 13.62 6.58 12.88
C LYS A 130 12.66 7.77 12.90
N ALA A 131 13.00 8.78 13.71
CA ALA A 131 12.35 10.08 13.65
C ALA A 131 12.54 10.75 12.28
#